data_AF-A0A2D0NCH8-F1
#
_entry.id   AF-A0A2D0NCH8-F1
#
_cell.length_a   1.000
_cell.length_b   1.000
_cell.length_c   1.000
_cell.angle_alpha   90.00
_cell.angle_beta   90.00
_cell.angle_gamma   90.00
#
_symmetry.space_group_name_H-M   'P 1'
#
loop_
_entity.id
_entity.type
_entity.pdbx_description
1 polymer ?
#
loop_
_entity_poly.entity_id
_entity_poly.type
_entity_poly.pdbx_seq_one_letter_code
_entity_poly.pdbx_strand_id
1 'polypeptide(L)'
;MKNTIQRPGKSEVVLFHTHYDANDSFDQFLDVLFYREMKYFASDLLEKGLSPDEIQQAVSRAMLVGKTAGLNLRQHFTIVYTQYRGGLMKDCKLSKLGYAMVLLNASASSPMVANWQMQVLDHFFQSENDTLNH
;
A
#
# COMPACT_ATOMS: atom_id res chain seq x y z
N MET A 1 11.51 32.38 -16.44
CA MET A 1 11.36 33.46 -17.44
C MET A 1 11.84 32.95 -18.79
N LYS A 2 11.07 33.13 -19.86
CA LYS A 2 11.39 32.63 -21.22
C LYS A 2 12.05 33.74 -22.03
N ASN A 3 13.21 33.47 -22.64
CA ASN A 3 13.80 34.36 -23.65
C ASN A 3 13.81 33.64 -25.01
N THR A 4 13.25 34.30 -26.02
CA THR A 4 13.10 33.76 -27.38
C THR A 4 14.00 34.52 -28.34
N ILE A 5 14.87 33.81 -29.07
CA ILE A 5 15.57 34.32 -30.26
C ILE A 5 15.16 33.43 -31.46
N GLN A 6 14.42 34.00 -32.41
CA GLN A 6 14.02 33.36 -33.67
C GLN A 6 15.03 33.65 -34.78
N ARG A 7 15.52 32.58 -35.43
CA ARG A 7 16.12 32.56 -36.78
C ARG A 7 15.75 31.24 -37.47
N PRO A 8 15.60 31.22 -38.81
CA PRO A 8 14.91 30.14 -39.53
C PRO A 8 15.83 28.92 -39.72
N GLY A 9 15.27 27.72 -39.51
CA GLY A 9 15.94 26.42 -39.70
C GLY A 9 16.36 25.68 -38.42
N LYS A 10 15.61 25.81 -37.31
CA LYS A 10 16.01 25.23 -36.02
C LYS A 10 15.43 23.83 -35.79
N SER A 11 16.29 22.82 -35.73
CA SER A 11 16.05 21.67 -34.86
C SER A 11 15.94 22.18 -33.43
N GLU A 12 14.79 21.95 -32.79
CA GLU A 12 14.56 22.32 -31.41
C GLU A 12 15.19 21.24 -30.51
N VAL A 13 16.32 21.56 -29.89
CA VAL A 13 16.90 20.73 -28.83
C VAL A 13 16.35 21.25 -27.50
N VAL A 14 15.43 20.49 -26.91
CA VAL A 14 14.92 20.77 -25.57
C VAL A 14 15.85 20.11 -24.55
N LEU A 15 16.64 20.92 -23.85
CA LEU A 15 17.48 20.48 -22.74
C LEU A 15 16.64 20.45 -21.46
N PHE A 16 16.22 19.26 -21.07
CA PHE A 16 15.62 19.03 -19.74
C PHE A 16 16.74 19.04 -18.70
N HIS A 17 16.83 20.13 -17.93
CA HIS A 17 17.65 20.15 -16.73
C HIS A 17 16.85 19.53 -15.58
N THR A 18 17.18 18.30 -15.22
CA THR A 18 16.72 17.69 -13.97
C THR A 18 17.47 18.34 -12.81
N HIS A 19 16.83 19.26 -12.11
CA HIS A 19 17.27 19.65 -10.78
C HIS A 19 17.00 18.46 -9.85
N TYR A 20 18.07 17.74 -9.48
CA TYR A 20 18.01 16.73 -8.43
C TYR A 20 18.10 17.46 -7.08
N ASP A 21 16.96 17.67 -6.41
CA ASP A 21 16.98 17.97 -4.98
C ASP A 21 17.35 16.69 -4.23
N ALA A 22 18.36 16.74 -3.36
CA ALA A 22 18.87 15.57 -2.65
C ALA A 22 17.78 14.87 -1.81
N ASN A 23 16.81 15.64 -1.29
CA ASN A 23 15.65 15.12 -0.58
C ASN A 23 14.78 14.24 -1.48
N ASP A 24 14.57 14.63 -2.75
CA ASP A 24 13.77 13.85 -3.71
C ASP A 24 14.44 12.51 -4.03
N SER A 25 15.77 12.48 -4.12
CA SER A 25 16.51 11.24 -4.38
C SER A 25 16.45 10.25 -3.22
N PHE A 26 16.49 10.74 -1.98
CA PHE A 26 16.35 9.90 -0.80
C PHE A 26 14.92 9.39 -0.64
N ASP A 27 13.94 10.24 -0.89
CA ASP A 27 12.54 9.81 -0.92
C ASP A 27 12.31 8.73 -1.97
N GLN A 28 12.76 8.91 -3.22
CA GLN A 28 12.64 7.86 -4.23
C GLN A 28 13.30 6.55 -3.81
N PHE A 29 14.47 6.61 -3.16
CA PHE A 29 15.12 5.42 -2.60
C PHE A 29 14.24 4.74 -1.54
N LEU A 30 13.65 5.51 -0.62
CA LEU A 30 12.73 4.96 0.38
C LEU A 30 11.49 4.33 -0.25
N ASP A 31 10.91 4.92 -1.29
CA ASP A 31 9.79 4.31 -2.02
C ASP A 31 10.16 2.95 -2.59
N VAL A 32 11.33 2.85 -3.24
CA VAL A 32 11.81 1.58 -3.80
C VAL A 32 12.06 0.56 -2.69
N LEU A 33 12.65 0.99 -1.57
CA LEU A 33 12.91 0.14 -0.42
C LEU A 33 11.61 -0.41 0.18
N PHE A 34 10.65 0.46 0.50
CA PHE A 34 9.35 0.05 1.04
C PHE A 34 8.61 -0.85 0.06
N TYR A 35 8.57 -0.46 -1.23
CA TYR A 35 7.92 -1.25 -2.27
C TYR A 35 8.47 -2.67 -2.42
N ARG A 36 9.79 -2.85 -2.20
CA ARG A 36 10.46 -4.15 -2.21
C ARG A 36 10.05 -5.04 -1.04
N GLU A 37 9.76 -4.44 0.12
CA GLU A 37 9.31 -5.17 1.31
C GLU A 37 7.82 -5.56 1.25
N MET A 38 7.04 -4.88 0.41
CA MET A 38 5.66 -5.25 0.15
C MET A 38 5.59 -6.51 -0.73
N LYS A 39 4.98 -7.57 -0.19
CA LYS A 39 4.91 -8.91 -0.82
C LYS A 39 3.49 -9.38 -1.10
N TYR A 40 2.49 -8.62 -0.68
CA TYR A 40 1.09 -8.98 -0.76
C TYR A 40 0.35 -8.01 -1.66
N PHE A 41 -0.71 -8.50 -2.30
CA PHE A 41 -1.70 -7.66 -2.97
C PHE A 41 -3.04 -7.73 -2.22
N ALA A 42 -3.79 -6.64 -2.23
CA ALA A 42 -5.13 -6.63 -1.66
C ALA A 42 -6.05 -7.58 -2.44
N SER A 43 -5.85 -7.69 -3.76
CA SER A 43 -6.55 -8.65 -4.61
C SER A 43 -6.33 -10.13 -4.25
N ASP A 44 -5.29 -10.48 -3.50
CA ASP A 44 -5.10 -11.85 -2.97
C ASP A 44 -6.27 -12.27 -2.05
N LEU A 45 -7.03 -11.30 -1.50
CA LEU A 45 -8.22 -11.56 -0.70
C LEU A 45 -9.44 -12.00 -1.53
N LEU A 46 -9.40 -11.83 -2.86
CA LEU A 46 -10.41 -12.40 -3.75
C LEU A 46 -10.41 -13.94 -3.63
N GLU A 47 -9.24 -14.55 -3.52
CA GLU A 47 -9.08 -16.00 -3.31
C GLU A 47 -9.61 -16.45 -1.94
N LYS A 48 -9.77 -15.51 -1.01
CA LYS A 48 -10.33 -15.73 0.32
C LYS A 48 -11.84 -15.47 0.39
N GLY A 49 -12.46 -15.15 -0.74
CA GLY A 49 -13.91 -14.97 -0.87
C GLY A 49 -14.41 -13.56 -0.61
N LEU A 50 -13.53 -12.56 -0.51
CA LEU A 50 -13.96 -11.16 -0.44
C LEU A 50 -14.27 -10.63 -1.85
N SER A 51 -15.26 -9.75 -1.95
CA SER A 51 -15.54 -9.02 -3.19
C SER A 51 -14.57 -7.85 -3.41
N PRO A 52 -14.39 -7.37 -4.65
CA PRO A 52 -13.57 -6.18 -4.94
C PRO A 52 -13.99 -4.94 -4.12
N ASP A 53 -15.30 -4.72 -3.94
CA ASP A 53 -15.82 -3.57 -3.19
C ASP A 53 -15.50 -3.68 -1.70
N GLU A 54 -15.63 -4.88 -1.11
CA GLU A 54 -15.23 -5.12 0.28
C GLU A 54 -13.73 -4.91 0.49
N ILE A 55 -12.90 -5.36 -0.46
CA ILE A 55 -11.45 -5.16 -0.42
C ILE A 55 -11.12 -3.66 -0.46
N GLN A 56 -11.75 -2.90 -1.37
CA GLN A 56 -11.52 -1.46 -1.48
C GLN A 56 -11.91 -0.73 -0.18
N GLN A 57 -13.05 -1.07 0.41
CA GLN A 57 -13.49 -0.50 1.68
C GLN A 57 -12.55 -0.89 2.83
N ALA A 58 -12.09 -2.14 2.87
CA ALA A 58 -11.14 -2.64 3.87
C ALA A 58 -9.80 -1.90 3.79
N VAL A 59 -9.26 -1.68 2.59
CA VAL A 59 -8.04 -0.89 2.37
C VAL A 59 -8.22 0.56 2.86
N SER A 60 -9.34 1.19 2.51
CA SER A 60 -9.64 2.57 2.94
C SER A 60 -9.70 2.68 4.47
N ARG A 61 -10.42 1.76 5.13
CA ARG A 61 -10.49 1.70 6.60
C ARG A 61 -9.13 1.44 7.24
N ALA A 62 -8.36 0.49 6.70
CA ALA A 62 -7.02 0.17 7.20
C ALA A 62 -6.07 1.38 7.10
N MET A 63 -6.08 2.10 5.98
CA MET A 63 -5.30 3.34 5.83
C MET A 63 -5.74 4.42 6.83
N LEU A 64 -7.05 4.57 7.07
CA LEU A 64 -7.57 5.53 8.05
C LEU A 64 -7.11 5.18 9.48
N VAL A 65 -7.24 3.91 9.88
CA VAL A 65 -6.76 3.42 11.18
C VAL A 65 -5.26 3.64 11.30
N GLY A 66 -4.47 3.27 10.29
CA GLY A 66 -3.02 3.44 10.30
C GLY A 66 -2.61 4.90 10.41
N LYS A 67 -3.25 5.80 9.65
CA LYS A 67 -3.02 7.24 9.74
C LYS A 67 -3.31 7.76 11.14
N THR A 68 -4.42 7.31 11.74
CA THR A 68 -4.84 7.74 13.08
C THR A 68 -3.89 7.23 14.15
N ALA A 69 -3.32 6.05 13.97
CA ALA A 69 -2.30 5.46 14.83
C ALA A 69 -0.88 6.03 14.61
N GLY A 70 -0.70 7.00 13.71
CA GLY A 70 0.60 7.61 13.42
C GLY A 70 1.52 6.76 12.53
N LEU A 71 0.99 5.74 11.86
CA LEU A 71 1.78 4.93 10.92
C LEU A 71 2.15 5.72 9.67
N ASN A 72 3.37 5.51 9.19
CA ASN A 72 3.77 5.98 7.87
C ASN A 72 3.14 5.07 6.80
N LEU A 73 2.00 5.49 6.24
CA LEU A 73 1.25 4.70 5.26
C LEU A 73 2.09 4.28 4.04
N ARG A 74 3.08 5.09 3.65
CA ARG A 74 3.98 4.83 2.52
C ARG A 74 4.80 3.54 2.70
N GLN A 75 5.03 3.12 3.95
CA GLN A 75 5.72 1.87 4.29
C GLN A 75 4.82 0.64 4.15
N HIS A 76 3.50 0.83 4.11
CA HIS A 76 2.55 -0.27 4.25
C HIS A 76 1.56 -0.42 3.11
N PHE A 77 1.29 0.65 2.37
CA PHE A 77 0.28 0.69 1.31
C PHE A 77 0.83 1.40 0.07
N THR A 78 0.80 0.74 -1.07
CA THR A 78 1.10 1.36 -2.38
C THR A 78 0.00 1.02 -3.37
N ILE A 79 -0.62 2.04 -3.97
CA ILE A 79 -1.59 1.83 -5.04
C ILE A 79 -0.84 1.41 -6.31
N VAL A 80 -1.32 0.34 -6.93
CA VAL A 80 -0.77 -0.19 -8.18
C VAL A 80 -1.91 -0.50 -9.14
N TYR A 81 -1.60 -0.55 -10.43
CA TYR A 81 -2.54 -1.04 -11.42
C TYR A 81 -2.04 -2.40 -11.91
N THR A 82 -2.83 -3.44 -11.68
CA THR A 82 -2.53 -4.81 -12.09
C THR A 82 -3.44 -5.20 -13.24
N GLN A 83 -2.99 -6.14 -14.08
CA GLN A 83 -3.89 -6.78 -15.02
C GLN A 83 -4.56 -7.98 -14.36
N TYR A 84 -5.88 -8.01 -14.40
CA TYR A 84 -6.68 -9.14 -13.92
C TYR A 84 -7.73 -9.49 -14.97
N ARG A 85 -7.73 -10.75 -15.42
CA ARG A 85 -8.64 -11.27 -16.47
C ARG A 85 -8.70 -10.41 -17.75
N GLY A 86 -7.57 -9.83 -18.17
CA GLY A 86 -7.48 -8.99 -19.35
C GLY A 86 -7.97 -7.55 -19.17
N GLY A 87 -8.37 -7.16 -17.96
CA GLY A 87 -8.71 -5.78 -17.59
C GLY A 87 -7.64 -5.15 -16.70
N LEU A 88 -7.54 -3.82 -16.74
CA LEU A 88 -6.74 -3.06 -15.78
C LEU A 88 -7.55 -2.87 -14.49
N MET A 89 -7.03 -3.33 -13.36
CA MET A 89 -7.64 -3.22 -12.06
C MET A 89 -6.78 -2.34 -11.15
N LYS A 90 -7.43 -1.44 -10.40
CA LYS A 90 -6.78 -0.71 -9.31
C LYS A 90 -6.65 -1.64 -8.11
N ASP A 91 -5.41 -1.88 -7.69
CA ASP A 91 -5.07 -2.76 -6.59
C ASP A 91 -4.17 -2.02 -5.58
N CYS A 92 -3.90 -2.64 -4.44
CA CYS A 92 -3.02 -2.10 -3.43
C CYS A 92 -1.99 -3.16 -3.04
N LYS A 93 -0.71 -2.86 -3.26
CA LYS A 93 0.42 -3.64 -2.79
C LYS A 93 0.67 -3.31 -1.32
N LEU A 94 0.93 -4.33 -0.51
CA LEU A 94 0.89 -4.25 0.94
C LEU A 94 2.13 -4.90 1.57
N SER A 95 2.62 -4.26 2.64
CA SER A 95 3.52 -4.91 3.60
C SER A 95 2.77 -5.98 4.39
N LYS A 96 3.48 -6.82 5.17
CA LYS A 96 2.83 -7.80 6.05
C LYS A 96 1.85 -7.16 7.03
N LEU A 97 2.25 -6.04 7.65
CA LEU A 97 1.37 -5.28 8.55
C LEU A 97 0.19 -4.69 7.77
N GLY A 98 0.44 -4.07 6.61
CA GLY A 98 -0.62 -3.52 5.75
C GLY A 98 -1.67 -4.58 5.39
N TYR A 99 -1.24 -5.78 4.99
CA TYR A 99 -2.15 -6.89 4.69
C TYR A 99 -2.98 -7.34 5.89
N ALA A 100 -2.35 -7.50 7.05
CA ALA A 100 -3.05 -7.83 8.29
C ALA A 100 -4.06 -6.73 8.68
N MET A 101 -3.72 -5.46 8.52
CA MET A 101 -4.62 -4.35 8.78
C MET A 101 -5.83 -4.34 7.84
N VAL A 102 -5.63 -4.62 6.55
CA VAL A 102 -6.73 -4.76 5.59
C VAL A 102 -7.67 -5.89 6.03
N LEU A 103 -7.12 -7.05 6.39
CA LEU A 103 -7.92 -8.20 6.81
C LEU A 103 -8.68 -7.92 8.12
N LEU A 104 -8.03 -7.26 9.08
CA LEU A 104 -8.65 -6.84 10.34
C LEU A 104 -9.82 -5.89 10.13
N ASN A 105 -9.72 -5.01 9.13
CA ASN A 105 -10.72 -4.01 8.79
C ASN A 105 -11.64 -4.44 7.64
N ALA A 106 -11.64 -5.72 7.26
CA ALA A 106 -12.61 -6.27 6.32
C ALA A 106 -13.96 -6.52 7.01
N SER A 107 -15.00 -6.83 6.23
CA SER A 107 -16.33 -7.10 6.80
C SER A 107 -16.32 -8.39 7.62
N ALA A 108 -16.72 -8.32 8.89
CA ALA A 108 -16.89 -9.47 9.76
C ALA A 108 -18.04 -10.41 9.33
N SER A 109 -18.86 -9.99 8.35
CA SER A 109 -19.84 -10.88 7.71
C SER A 109 -19.18 -12.01 6.91
N SER A 110 -17.91 -11.88 6.54
CA SER A 110 -17.13 -12.95 5.94
C SER A 110 -16.66 -13.94 7.01
N PRO A 111 -16.99 -15.25 6.91
CA PRO A 111 -16.52 -16.25 7.87
C PRO A 111 -14.99 -16.32 7.96
N MET A 112 -14.29 -16.07 6.85
CA MET A 112 -12.82 -16.05 6.81
C MET A 112 -12.26 -14.89 7.65
N VAL A 113 -12.87 -13.70 7.56
CA VAL A 113 -12.47 -12.54 8.35
C VAL A 113 -12.77 -12.77 9.83
N ALA A 114 -13.96 -13.26 10.16
CA ALA A 114 -14.36 -13.54 11.54
C ALA A 114 -13.41 -14.56 12.19
N ASN A 115 -13.11 -15.66 11.51
CA ASN A 115 -12.17 -16.68 12.01
C ASN A 115 -10.77 -16.10 12.21
N TRP A 116 -10.29 -15.28 11.28
CA TRP A 116 -8.97 -14.64 11.41
C TRP A 116 -8.93 -13.67 12.59
N GLN A 117 -9.98 -12.88 12.81
CA GLN A 117 -10.09 -11.98 13.97
C GLN A 117 -10.04 -12.76 15.29
N MET A 118 -10.73 -13.90 15.38
CA MET A 118 -10.65 -14.78 16.55
C MET A 118 -9.24 -15.33 16.76
N GLN A 119 -8.56 -15.77 15.70
CA GLN A 119 -7.16 -16.24 15.80
C GLN A 119 -6.20 -15.15 16.30
N VAL A 120 -6.40 -13.90 15.86
CA VAL A 120 -5.61 -12.76 16.35
C VAL A 120 -5.83 -12.55 17.84
N LEU A 121 -7.08 -12.58 18.30
CA LEU A 121 -7.41 -12.44 19.72
C LEU A 121 -6.86 -13.60 20.55
N ASP A 122 -7.01 -14.84 20.09
CA ASP A 122 -6.48 -16.02 20.77
C ASP A 122 -4.96 -15.91 20.93
N HIS A 123 -4.24 -15.49 19.89
CA HIS A 123 -2.79 -15.32 19.97
C HIS A 123 -2.39 -14.16 20.89
N PHE A 124 -3.15 -13.06 20.87
CA PHE A 124 -2.92 -11.91 21.73
C PHE A 124 -3.07 -12.27 23.23
N PHE A 125 -4.12 -13.00 23.60
CA PHE A 125 -4.31 -13.41 24.99
C PHE A 125 -3.36 -14.54 25.43
N GLN A 126 -2.88 -15.37 24.51
CA GLN A 126 -1.84 -16.37 24.83
C GLN A 126 -0.51 -15.69 25.14
N SER A 127 -0.10 -14.68 24.37
CA SER A 127 1.16 -13.97 24.62
C SER A 127 1.15 -13.14 25.91
N GLU A 128 -0.01 -12.63 26.34
CA GLU A 128 -0.17 -11.98 27.65
C GLU A 128 0.03 -12.94 28.83
N ASN A 129 -0.44 -14.18 28.72
CA ASN A 129 -0.25 -15.18 29.79
C ASN A 129 1.21 -15.64 29.93
N ASP A 130 1.99 -15.62 28.85
CA ASP A 130 3.41 -15.97 28.88
C ASP A 130 4.28 -14.85 29.49
N THR A 131 3.80 -13.60 29.46
CA THR A 131 4.51 -12.43 30.04
C THR A 131 4.21 -12.18 31.51
N LEU A 132 3.16 -12.80 32.06
CA LEU A 132 2.80 -12.73 33.49
C LEU A 132 3.37 -13.88 34.34
N ASN A 133 4.02 -14.88 33.71
CA ASN A 133 4.62 -16.03 34.37
C ASN A 133 6.16 -15.96 34.49
N HIS A 134 6.75 -14.78 34.27
CA HIS A 134 8.17 -14.46 34.50
C HIS A 134 8.31 -13.18 35.32
#